data_AF-A0A2G5VDV2-F1
#
_entry.id   AF-A0A2G5VDV2-F1
#
_cell.length_a   1.000
_cell.length_b   1.000
_cell.length_c   1.000
_cell.angle_alpha   90.00
_cell.angle_beta   90.00
_cell.angle_gamma   90.00
#
_symmetry.space_group_name_H-M   'P 1'
#
loop_
_entity.id
_entity.type
_entity.pdbx_description
1 polymer ?
#
loop_
_entity_poly.entity_id
_entity_poly.type
_entity_poly.pdbx_seq_one_letter_code
_entity_poly.pdbx_strand_id
1 'polypeptide(L)'
;MFAYELYILIAKFFSYPATVNTEILFEKQIFPVVTVCNMNPYKYTVVKSNTAFQGVNSLMTAYSNAVDGTYGTDKWGLYEEQSEEYDLDARAADALVLEANLISDTNKAPALYTYSDLVQDCSFAGIPCAESDFKKFIDPVYGACYSFNEDASLNYSVSREGIQFGLKLMLTVTQTKTSGTTDFLPTTRLAGARVAVNSRGNEPGLDSNGIDAGVGYESAVSVTLTQHVRAKRPYGKCVSREPDTSDYYKNFTYTLETCFNGCKQRDTVAKCNCANPRLKLGPADTACQPIKADLDCLQGLKGNQTNSDPNIDLLVECSCNPPCDESTYTPTVSLAQFPSTSYYVATSSSAGVGSCYSSNSNFANKAACQKWYNNNGMILQVFLETLSYELYTETAGYTVSNVINDLGGQAGLWLGLSVISVVEMTGLLLVMGAFCVSGGAIKIAPDDDDIANDHRIKDVEDVKNEIDHMDKRHAEMDDSDGDDVAPESPKKGSDEGKKDN
;
A
#
# COMPACT_ATOMS: atom_id res chain seq x y z
N MET A 1 35.29 -30.47 -3.02
CA MET A 1 33.88 -30.45 -3.49
C MET A 1 32.93 -30.05 -2.38
N PHE A 2 32.79 -30.83 -1.30
CA PHE A 2 31.96 -30.47 -0.13
C PHE A 2 32.19 -29.03 0.40
N ALA A 3 33.45 -28.63 0.60
CA ALA A 3 33.76 -27.27 1.08
C ALA A 3 33.30 -26.14 0.12
N TYR A 4 33.26 -26.41 -1.19
CA TYR A 4 32.81 -25.43 -2.20
C TYR A 4 31.28 -25.31 -2.19
N GLU A 5 30.56 -26.43 -2.13
CA GLU A 5 29.10 -26.46 -1.97
C GLU A 5 28.67 -25.81 -0.64
N LEU A 6 29.40 -26.08 0.45
CA LEU A 6 29.19 -25.44 1.74
C LEU A 6 29.34 -23.92 1.65
N TYR A 7 30.39 -23.44 0.97
CA TYR A 7 30.58 -22.02 0.73
C TYR A 7 29.41 -21.42 -0.05
N ILE A 8 28.94 -22.06 -1.11
CA ILE A 8 27.79 -21.59 -1.90
C ILE A 8 26.52 -21.52 -1.05
N LEU A 9 26.23 -22.56 -0.25
CA LEU A 9 25.05 -22.59 0.61
C LEU A 9 25.08 -21.48 1.68
N ILE A 10 26.24 -21.27 2.31
CA ILE A 10 26.43 -20.21 3.29
C ILE A 10 26.33 -18.83 2.62
N ALA A 11 26.94 -18.65 1.45
CA ALA A 11 26.85 -17.41 0.68
C ALA A 11 25.40 -17.11 0.25
N LYS A 12 24.65 -18.13 -0.17
CA LYS A 12 23.22 -18.04 -0.50
C LYS A 12 22.36 -17.72 0.72
N PHE A 13 22.73 -18.20 1.91
CA PHE A 13 22.04 -17.83 3.14
C PHE A 13 22.29 -16.37 3.50
N PHE A 14 23.54 -15.92 3.45
CA PHE A 14 23.90 -14.53 3.75
C PHE A 14 23.57 -13.54 2.63
N SER A 15 23.12 -14.00 1.46
CA SER A 15 22.53 -13.12 0.44
C SER A 15 21.07 -12.76 0.74
N TYR A 16 20.44 -13.39 1.75
CA TYR A 16 19.06 -13.14 2.20
C TYR A 16 18.04 -13.08 1.06
N PRO A 17 17.92 -14.12 0.21
CA PRO A 17 16.99 -14.11 -0.91
C PRO A 17 15.54 -14.03 -0.41
N ALA A 18 14.74 -13.18 -1.05
CA ALA A 18 13.30 -13.09 -0.83
C ALA A 18 12.52 -13.81 -1.93
N THR A 19 11.33 -14.28 -1.61
CA THR A 19 10.37 -14.88 -2.54
C THR A 19 9.03 -14.20 -2.40
N VAL A 20 8.37 -13.92 -3.53
CA VAL A 20 7.04 -13.32 -3.59
C VAL A 20 6.02 -14.43 -3.81
N ASN A 21 5.03 -14.49 -2.92
CA ASN A 21 3.84 -15.33 -3.08
C ASN A 21 2.69 -14.44 -3.55
N THR A 22 1.93 -14.93 -4.53
CA THR A 22 0.75 -14.24 -5.06
C THR A 22 -0.50 -15.05 -4.74
N GLU A 23 -1.47 -14.41 -4.10
CA GLU A 23 -2.76 -15.00 -3.75
C GLU A 23 -3.90 -14.12 -4.31
N ILE A 24 -5.01 -14.74 -4.70
CA ILE A 24 -6.23 -14.05 -5.07
C ILE A 24 -7.27 -14.33 -3.99
N LEU A 25 -7.71 -13.29 -3.29
CA LEU A 25 -8.63 -13.39 -2.16
C LEU A 25 -10.01 -12.87 -2.54
N PHE A 26 -11.07 -13.59 -2.16
CA PHE A 26 -12.48 -13.23 -2.41
C PHE A 26 -13.18 -12.94 -1.08
N GLU A 27 -13.16 -11.68 -0.65
CA GLU A 27 -13.69 -11.28 0.66
C GLU A 27 -14.49 -9.99 0.58
N LYS A 28 -15.20 -9.68 1.66
CA LYS A 28 -15.90 -8.40 1.80
C LYS A 28 -14.86 -7.28 1.89
N GLN A 29 -14.92 -6.33 0.97
CA GLN A 29 -13.95 -5.24 0.88
C GLN A 29 -14.48 -3.94 1.49
N ILE A 30 -13.61 -3.25 2.21
CA ILE A 30 -13.86 -1.87 2.64
C ILE A 30 -13.83 -0.99 1.39
N PHE A 31 -14.82 -0.14 1.20
CA PHE A 31 -14.85 0.77 0.07
C PHE A 31 -13.71 1.80 0.21
N PRO A 32 -13.03 2.22 -0.87
CA PRO A 32 -11.98 3.22 -0.77
C PRO A 32 -12.50 4.58 -0.27
N VAL A 33 -11.57 5.44 0.11
CA VAL A 33 -11.85 6.86 0.31
C VAL A 33 -11.92 7.53 -1.06
N VAL A 34 -12.99 8.28 -1.29
CA VAL A 34 -13.17 9.05 -2.53
C VAL A 34 -13.17 10.53 -2.18
N THR A 35 -12.11 11.21 -2.59
CA THR A 35 -11.95 12.65 -2.38
C THR A 35 -12.35 13.40 -3.64
N VAL A 36 -13.18 14.43 -3.52
CA VAL A 36 -13.57 15.31 -4.62
C VAL A 36 -13.32 16.77 -4.28
N CYS A 37 -12.75 17.50 -5.23
CA CYS A 37 -12.48 18.94 -5.13
C CYS A 37 -12.95 19.65 -6.41
N ASN A 38 -13.39 20.89 -6.29
CA ASN A 38 -13.60 21.73 -7.47
C ASN A 38 -12.24 22.11 -8.07
N MET A 39 -12.09 22.05 -9.40
CA MET A 39 -10.86 22.54 -10.05
C MET A 39 -10.66 24.05 -9.87
N ASN A 40 -11.75 24.81 -9.67
CA ASN A 40 -11.67 26.21 -9.26
C ASN A 40 -11.61 26.30 -7.72
N PRO A 41 -10.51 26.76 -7.11
CA PRO A 41 -10.37 26.75 -5.65
C PRO A 41 -11.22 27.80 -4.94
N TYR A 42 -11.47 28.96 -5.57
CA TYR A 42 -12.15 30.09 -4.97
C TYR A 42 -13.18 30.73 -5.89
N LYS A 43 -14.34 31.08 -5.35
CA LYS A 43 -15.40 31.83 -6.02
C LYS A 43 -14.91 33.24 -6.38
N TYR A 44 -14.74 33.51 -7.67
CA TYR A 44 -14.16 34.76 -8.15
C TYR A 44 -14.99 36.00 -7.79
N THR A 45 -16.31 35.86 -7.72
CA THR A 45 -17.21 36.94 -7.27
C THR A 45 -16.91 37.37 -5.82
N VAL A 46 -16.55 36.42 -4.95
CA VAL A 46 -16.15 36.70 -3.57
C VAL A 46 -14.76 37.31 -3.54
N VAL A 47 -13.81 36.75 -4.29
CA VAL A 47 -12.43 37.26 -4.43
C VAL A 47 -12.40 38.74 -4.84
N LYS A 48 -13.29 39.16 -5.75
CA LYS A 48 -13.41 40.57 -6.18
C LYS A 48 -13.96 41.50 -5.10
N SER A 49 -14.87 41.01 -4.28
CA SER A 49 -15.61 41.82 -3.29
C SER A 49 -14.95 41.89 -1.92
N ASN A 50 -14.14 40.89 -1.56
CA ASN A 50 -13.58 40.73 -0.23
C ASN A 50 -12.13 41.24 -0.15
N THR A 51 -11.86 42.18 0.75
CA THR A 51 -10.54 42.80 0.92
C THR A 51 -9.46 41.81 1.37
N ALA A 52 -9.83 40.71 2.06
CA ALA A 52 -8.88 39.66 2.43
C ALA A 52 -8.22 38.99 1.20
N PHE A 53 -8.88 39.04 0.03
CA PHE A 53 -8.41 38.46 -1.22
C PHE A 53 -7.76 39.49 -2.16
N GLN A 54 -7.39 40.67 -1.66
CA GLN A 54 -6.80 41.73 -2.52
C GLN A 54 -5.57 41.26 -3.30
N GLY A 55 -4.68 40.47 -2.67
CA GLY A 55 -3.50 39.89 -3.33
C GLY A 55 -3.89 38.96 -4.48
N VAL A 56 -4.78 38.02 -4.24
CA VAL A 56 -5.33 37.10 -5.25
C VAL A 56 -6.04 37.86 -6.37
N ASN A 57 -6.89 38.84 -6.06
CA ASN A 57 -7.59 39.63 -7.08
C ASN A 57 -6.62 40.44 -7.97
N SER A 58 -5.54 40.95 -7.38
CA SER A 58 -4.48 41.66 -8.11
C SER A 58 -3.71 40.71 -9.03
N LEU A 59 -3.41 39.50 -8.57
CA LEU A 59 -2.82 38.43 -9.40
C LEU A 59 -3.75 38.07 -10.58
N MET A 60 -5.05 37.90 -10.34
CA MET A 60 -6.01 37.60 -11.41
C MET A 60 -6.04 38.71 -12.48
N THR A 61 -5.94 39.97 -12.06
CA THR A 61 -5.91 41.12 -12.97
C THR A 61 -4.60 41.15 -13.76
N ALA A 62 -3.46 40.90 -13.10
CA ALA A 62 -2.16 40.83 -13.75
C ALA A 62 -2.08 39.68 -14.77
N TYR A 63 -2.62 38.51 -14.44
CA TYR A 63 -2.70 37.39 -15.37
C TYR A 63 -3.55 37.71 -16.59
N SER A 64 -4.75 38.29 -16.42
CA SER A 64 -5.58 38.70 -17.56
C SER A 64 -4.87 39.72 -18.45
N ASN A 65 -4.19 40.71 -17.85
CA ASN A 65 -3.40 41.68 -18.61
C ASN A 65 -2.23 41.02 -19.35
N ALA A 66 -1.58 40.01 -18.75
CA ALA A 66 -0.50 39.24 -19.39
C ALA A 66 -1.00 38.54 -20.66
N VAL A 67 -2.15 37.86 -20.56
CA VAL A 67 -2.79 37.17 -21.69
C VAL A 67 -3.18 38.15 -22.80
N ASP A 68 -3.63 39.35 -22.43
CA ASP A 68 -3.98 40.42 -23.38
C ASP A 68 -2.76 41.21 -23.90
N GLY A 69 -1.53 40.83 -23.51
CA GLY A 69 -0.29 41.49 -23.93
C GLY A 69 -0.09 42.90 -23.36
N THR A 70 -0.79 43.25 -22.27
CA THR A 70 -0.68 44.53 -21.58
C THR A 70 0.24 44.40 -20.37
N TYR A 71 1.42 44.98 -20.44
CA TYR A 71 2.45 44.81 -19.41
C TYR A 71 2.42 45.95 -18.38
N GLY A 72 2.40 45.55 -17.11
CA GLY A 72 2.48 46.45 -15.96
C GLY A 72 3.69 46.14 -15.08
N THR A 73 3.62 46.52 -13.81
CA THR A 73 4.60 46.12 -12.80
C THR A 73 4.53 44.61 -12.56
N ASP A 74 5.66 43.92 -12.67
CA ASP A 74 5.70 42.46 -12.57
C ASP A 74 6.09 41.96 -11.17
N LYS A 75 5.12 41.92 -10.25
CA LYS A 75 5.36 41.41 -8.88
C LYS A 75 5.71 39.92 -8.88
N TRP A 76 5.09 39.14 -9.77
CA TRP A 76 5.15 37.68 -9.77
C TRP A 76 6.06 37.10 -10.87
N GLY A 77 6.56 37.92 -11.79
CA GLY A 77 7.37 37.50 -12.93
C GLY A 77 6.55 36.91 -14.10
N LEU A 78 5.32 37.37 -14.32
CA LEU A 78 4.43 36.86 -15.37
C LEU A 78 4.80 37.32 -16.79
N TYR A 79 5.55 38.41 -16.96
CA TYR A 79 5.76 39.05 -18.27
C TYR A 79 7.16 38.87 -18.85
N GLU A 80 8.11 38.33 -18.09
CA GLU A 80 9.49 38.17 -18.56
C GLU A 80 9.63 36.96 -19.50
N GLU A 81 9.81 37.22 -20.79
CA GLU A 81 10.42 36.28 -21.75
C GLU A 81 11.92 36.12 -21.41
N GLN A 82 12.25 35.40 -20.34
CA GLN A 82 13.60 34.83 -20.22
C GLN A 82 13.58 33.41 -20.76
N SER A 83 13.92 33.32 -22.04
CA SER A 83 14.95 32.44 -22.61
C SER A 83 15.12 31.00 -22.13
N GLU A 84 14.17 30.35 -21.45
CA GLU A 84 13.80 28.92 -21.44
C GLU A 84 12.69 28.73 -20.36
N GLU A 85 11.61 28.01 -20.69
CA GLU A 85 10.94 27.11 -19.74
C GLU A 85 9.93 27.63 -18.68
N TYR A 86 9.16 28.72 -18.91
CA TYR A 86 8.02 29.05 -18.03
C TYR A 86 6.68 29.13 -18.77
N ASP A 87 5.76 28.23 -18.43
CA ASP A 87 4.35 28.33 -18.78
C ASP A 87 3.68 29.39 -17.88
N LEU A 88 3.11 30.43 -18.50
CA LEU A 88 2.39 31.52 -17.82
C LEU A 88 1.33 30.97 -16.85
N ASP A 89 0.61 29.92 -17.28
CA ASP A 89 -0.44 29.30 -16.48
C ASP A 89 0.13 28.61 -15.24
N ALA A 90 1.24 27.88 -15.41
CA ALA A 90 1.92 27.21 -14.30
C ALA A 90 2.45 28.22 -13.28
N ARG A 91 3.04 29.33 -13.76
CA ARG A 91 3.55 30.40 -12.89
C ARG A 91 2.44 31.11 -12.13
N ALA A 92 1.33 31.40 -12.79
CA ALA A 92 0.16 32.00 -12.15
C ALA A 92 -0.48 31.05 -11.11
N ALA A 93 -0.48 29.74 -11.37
CA ALA A 93 -0.95 28.74 -10.41
C ALA A 93 -0.06 28.67 -9.17
N ASP A 94 1.27 28.67 -9.33
CA ASP A 94 2.21 28.71 -8.20
C ASP A 94 2.03 30.01 -7.39
N ALA A 95 1.93 31.16 -8.06
CA ALA A 95 1.67 32.44 -7.42
C ALA A 95 0.34 32.47 -6.65
N LEU A 96 -0.71 31.83 -7.17
CA LEU A 96 -2.01 31.75 -6.51
C LEU A 96 -1.92 31.02 -5.18
N VAL A 97 -1.17 29.92 -5.11
CA VAL A 97 -0.99 29.17 -3.86
C VAL A 97 -0.25 30.02 -2.82
N LEU A 98 0.79 30.77 -3.24
CA LEU A 98 1.54 31.64 -2.34
C LEU A 98 0.68 32.81 -1.82
N GLU A 99 -0.09 33.47 -2.69
CA GLU A 99 -1.03 34.54 -2.29
C GLU A 99 -2.12 34.01 -1.35
N ALA A 100 -2.67 32.83 -1.65
CA ALA A 100 -3.68 32.20 -0.82
C ALA A 100 -3.13 31.78 0.56
N ASN A 101 -1.86 31.38 0.65
CA ASN A 101 -1.22 31.02 1.92
C ASN A 101 -1.14 32.19 2.90
N LEU A 102 -1.12 33.44 2.42
CA LEU A 102 -1.14 34.63 3.28
C LEU A 102 -2.52 34.87 3.94
N ILE A 103 -3.56 34.17 3.50
CA ILE A 103 -4.93 34.31 3.99
C ILE A 103 -5.21 33.20 5.02
N SER A 104 -5.73 33.57 6.20
CA SER A 104 -6.15 32.60 7.21
C SER A 104 -7.35 31.76 6.73
N ASP A 105 -7.46 30.52 7.22
CA ASP A 105 -8.53 29.61 6.82
C ASP A 105 -9.95 30.17 7.09
N THR A 106 -10.11 30.94 8.19
CA THR A 106 -11.36 31.65 8.49
C THR A 106 -11.71 32.68 7.42
N ASN A 107 -10.72 33.41 6.91
CA ASN A 107 -10.92 34.41 5.87
C ASN A 107 -11.08 33.77 4.49
N LYS A 108 -10.57 32.55 4.28
CA LYS A 108 -10.79 31.76 3.05
C LYS A 108 -12.22 31.25 2.95
N ALA A 109 -12.84 30.90 4.08
CA ALA A 109 -14.13 30.21 4.15
C ALA A 109 -15.25 30.79 3.24
N PRO A 110 -15.45 32.12 3.12
CA PRO A 110 -16.50 32.67 2.26
C PRO A 110 -16.28 32.43 0.76
N ALA A 111 -15.02 32.31 0.31
CA ALA A 111 -14.69 32.10 -1.10
C ALA A 111 -14.65 30.62 -1.48
N LEU A 112 -14.59 29.72 -0.50
CA LEU A 112 -14.58 28.28 -0.73
C LEU A 112 -15.97 27.77 -1.16
N TYR A 113 -15.96 26.70 -1.96
CA TYR A 113 -17.17 25.95 -2.29
C TYR A 113 -17.61 25.12 -1.08
N THR A 114 -18.92 25.17 -0.77
CA THR A 114 -19.52 24.33 0.28
C THR A 114 -19.88 22.96 -0.29
N TYR A 115 -20.29 22.03 0.57
CA TYR A 115 -20.72 20.70 0.14
C TYR A 115 -21.91 20.82 -0.80
N SER A 116 -22.90 21.65 -0.46
CA SER A 116 -24.09 21.87 -1.28
C SER A 116 -23.86 22.65 -2.58
N ASP A 117 -22.74 23.37 -2.68
CA ASP A 117 -22.33 23.98 -3.95
C ASP A 117 -21.77 22.93 -4.92
N LEU A 118 -21.03 21.94 -4.39
CA LEU A 118 -20.31 20.94 -5.18
C LEU A 118 -21.13 19.67 -5.42
N VAL A 119 -21.80 19.13 -4.40
CA VAL A 119 -22.55 17.87 -4.44
C VAL A 119 -24.05 18.14 -4.45
N GLN A 120 -24.69 17.87 -5.58
CA GLN A 120 -26.14 18.03 -5.77
C GLN A 120 -26.94 16.78 -5.40
N ASP A 121 -26.34 15.60 -5.61
CA ASP A 121 -26.95 14.32 -5.28
C ASP A 121 -25.88 13.31 -4.88
N CYS A 122 -26.18 12.46 -3.91
CA CYS A 122 -25.25 11.49 -3.33
C CYS A 122 -25.98 10.19 -3.06
N SER A 123 -25.46 9.08 -3.58
CA SER A 123 -25.92 7.75 -3.19
C SER A 123 -24.77 6.76 -3.13
N PHE A 124 -24.79 5.88 -2.13
CA PHE A 124 -23.88 4.75 -2.00
C PHE A 124 -24.70 3.46 -1.99
N ALA A 125 -24.42 2.54 -2.91
CA ALA A 125 -25.18 1.30 -3.10
C ALA A 125 -26.72 1.52 -3.18
N GLY A 126 -27.14 2.63 -3.81
CA GLY A 126 -28.54 3.03 -3.96
C GLY A 126 -29.17 3.69 -2.73
N ILE A 127 -28.43 3.84 -1.63
CA ILE A 127 -28.89 4.52 -0.41
C ILE A 127 -28.38 5.97 -0.43
N PRO A 128 -29.22 6.99 -0.18
CA PRO A 128 -28.77 8.37 -0.11
C PRO A 128 -27.70 8.59 0.96
N CYS A 129 -26.64 9.32 0.63
CA CYS A 129 -25.61 9.76 1.57
C CYS A 129 -25.78 11.25 1.95
N ALA A 130 -25.20 11.64 3.08
CA ALA A 130 -25.30 12.98 3.65
C ALA A 130 -23.93 13.66 3.74
N GLU A 131 -23.91 14.97 3.99
CA GLU A 131 -22.67 15.74 4.19
C GLU A 131 -21.83 15.19 5.36
N SER A 132 -22.45 14.60 6.37
CA SER A 132 -21.75 13.96 7.51
C SER A 132 -20.90 12.75 7.12
N ASP A 133 -21.14 12.14 5.96
CA ASP A 133 -20.34 11.03 5.44
C ASP A 133 -19.02 11.50 4.79
N PHE A 134 -18.84 12.83 4.69
CA PHE A 134 -17.69 13.47 4.06
C PHE A 134 -16.87 14.25 5.09
N LYS A 135 -15.56 14.04 5.05
CA LYS A 135 -14.61 14.88 5.78
C LYS A 135 -14.17 16.05 4.90
N LYS A 136 -14.43 17.28 5.36
CA LYS A 136 -13.96 18.50 4.70
C LYS A 136 -12.51 18.80 5.07
N PHE A 137 -11.68 19.14 4.09
CA PHE A 137 -10.36 19.76 4.31
C PHE A 137 -10.09 20.84 3.25
N ILE A 138 -9.06 21.66 3.48
CA ILE A 138 -8.62 22.70 2.54
C ILE A 138 -7.31 22.25 1.92
N ASP A 139 -7.35 22.02 0.61
CA ASP A 139 -6.18 21.78 -0.22
C ASP A 139 -5.58 23.12 -0.70
N PRO A 140 -4.25 23.29 -0.70
CA PRO A 140 -3.60 24.52 -1.15
C PRO A 140 -3.86 24.88 -2.62
N VAL A 141 -4.09 23.88 -3.48
CA VAL A 141 -4.27 24.04 -4.93
C VAL A 141 -5.74 24.08 -5.30
N TYR A 142 -6.55 23.17 -4.75
CA TYR A 142 -7.95 22.97 -5.14
C TYR A 142 -8.97 23.58 -4.16
N GLY A 143 -8.53 24.21 -3.07
CA GLY A 143 -9.42 24.83 -2.11
C GLY A 143 -10.20 23.80 -1.28
N ALA A 144 -11.52 23.90 -1.19
CA ALA A 144 -12.30 23.01 -0.34
C ALA A 144 -12.56 21.66 -1.01
N CYS A 145 -12.12 20.59 -0.34
CA CYS A 145 -12.25 19.21 -0.77
C CYS A 145 -13.08 18.40 0.23
N TYR A 146 -13.74 17.35 -0.28
CA TYR A 146 -14.65 16.50 0.48
C TYR A 146 -14.28 15.03 0.26
N SER A 147 -13.88 14.34 1.34
CA SER A 147 -13.50 12.92 1.31
C SER A 147 -14.60 12.04 1.88
N PHE A 148 -15.25 11.27 1.02
CA PHE A 148 -16.20 10.24 1.41
C PHE A 148 -15.47 9.08 2.10
N ASN A 149 -16.04 8.54 3.18
CA ASN A 149 -15.57 7.32 3.84
C ASN A 149 -14.17 7.42 4.51
N GLU A 150 -13.72 8.62 4.81
CA GLU A 150 -12.44 8.89 5.50
C GLU A 150 -12.55 8.70 7.03
N ASP A 151 -13.74 8.84 7.60
CA ASP A 151 -13.96 8.61 9.04
C ASP A 151 -13.95 7.10 9.35
N ALA A 152 -13.04 6.68 10.22
CA ALA A 152 -12.89 5.29 10.63
C ALA A 152 -14.11 4.72 11.38
N SER A 153 -14.97 5.58 11.95
CA SER A 153 -16.22 5.17 12.59
C SER A 153 -17.29 4.74 11.59
N LEU A 154 -17.17 5.18 10.32
CA LEU A 154 -18.06 4.77 9.24
C LEU A 154 -17.58 3.44 8.65
N ASN A 155 -18.50 2.54 8.32
CA ASN A 155 -18.18 1.22 7.78
C ASN A 155 -18.82 0.99 6.41
N TYR A 156 -18.45 1.84 5.44
CA TYR A 156 -18.83 1.63 4.05
C TYR A 156 -18.00 0.49 3.44
N SER A 157 -18.69 -0.59 3.12
CA SER A 157 -18.10 -1.81 2.59
C SER A 157 -19.02 -2.41 1.55
N VAL A 158 -18.44 -3.06 0.56
CA VAL A 158 -19.18 -3.67 -0.55
C VAL A 158 -19.04 -5.18 -0.51
N SER A 159 -20.14 -5.86 -0.82
CA SER A 159 -20.23 -7.33 -0.90
C SER A 159 -20.69 -7.81 -2.28
N ARG A 160 -20.87 -6.87 -3.21
CA ARG A 160 -21.30 -7.09 -4.58
C ARG A 160 -20.53 -6.12 -5.48
N GLU A 161 -20.07 -6.61 -6.61
CA GLU A 161 -19.36 -5.86 -7.63
C GLU A 161 -20.31 -5.10 -8.57
N GLY A 162 -19.77 -4.05 -9.20
CA GLY A 162 -20.44 -3.31 -10.26
C GLY A 162 -21.04 -1.97 -9.84
N ILE A 163 -21.40 -1.20 -10.86
CA ILE A 163 -21.71 0.23 -10.76
C ILE A 163 -22.85 0.58 -9.79
N GLN A 164 -23.82 -0.32 -9.60
CA GLN A 164 -24.96 -0.09 -8.70
C GLN A 164 -24.62 -0.17 -7.21
N PHE A 165 -23.50 -0.79 -6.86
CA PHE A 165 -23.06 -1.00 -5.47
C PHE A 165 -21.95 -0.04 -5.04
N GLY A 166 -21.61 0.93 -5.90
CA GLY A 166 -20.60 1.94 -5.64
C GLY A 166 -21.15 3.27 -5.12
N LEU A 167 -20.28 4.27 -5.10
CA LEU A 167 -20.61 5.66 -4.82
C LEU A 167 -20.99 6.37 -6.13
N LYS A 168 -22.16 7.00 -6.15
CA LYS A 168 -22.63 7.85 -7.24
C LYS A 168 -22.85 9.26 -6.71
N LEU A 169 -22.13 10.21 -7.30
CA LEU A 169 -22.22 11.63 -7.01
C LEU A 169 -22.69 12.37 -8.25
N MET A 170 -23.61 13.29 -8.07
CA MET A 170 -23.92 14.32 -9.05
C MET A 170 -23.26 15.61 -8.60
N LEU A 171 -22.27 16.08 -9.35
CA LEU A 171 -21.44 17.22 -8.98
C LEU A 171 -21.74 18.43 -9.86
N THR A 172 -21.52 19.62 -9.30
CA THR A 172 -21.57 20.90 -10.02
C THR A 172 -20.40 21.78 -9.68
N VAL A 173 -19.72 22.33 -10.68
CA VAL A 173 -18.57 23.22 -10.47
C VAL A 173 -18.93 24.70 -10.52
N THR A 174 -20.16 25.04 -10.93
CA THR A 174 -20.70 26.41 -11.02
C THR A 174 -19.74 27.39 -11.72
N GLN A 175 -19.40 27.11 -12.99
CA GLN A 175 -18.67 28.04 -13.86
C GLN A 175 -19.43 29.36 -14.02
N THR A 176 -20.72 29.24 -14.31
CA THR A 176 -21.64 30.37 -14.43
C THR A 176 -22.80 30.17 -13.47
N LYS A 177 -23.05 31.15 -12.62
CA LYS A 177 -24.22 31.16 -11.74
C LYS A 177 -25.50 31.17 -12.58
N THR A 178 -26.61 30.76 -11.98
CA THR A 178 -27.95 30.85 -12.59
C THR A 178 -28.31 32.30 -12.96
N SER A 179 -27.72 33.29 -12.29
CA SER A 179 -27.81 34.71 -12.61
C SER A 179 -27.01 35.16 -13.85
N GLY A 180 -26.22 34.28 -14.48
CA GLY A 180 -25.38 34.59 -15.63
C GLY A 180 -23.97 35.13 -15.29
N THR A 181 -23.61 35.23 -14.01
CA THR A 181 -22.29 35.71 -13.57
C THR A 181 -21.28 34.57 -13.51
N THR A 182 -20.08 34.77 -14.07
CA THR A 182 -18.97 33.80 -13.98
C THR A 182 -18.30 33.83 -12.61
N ASP A 183 -18.05 32.66 -12.02
CA ASP A 183 -17.42 32.53 -10.69
C ASP A 183 -16.05 31.83 -10.73
N PHE A 184 -15.56 31.47 -11.92
CA PHE A 184 -14.24 30.90 -12.12
C PHE A 184 -13.14 31.97 -12.09
N LEU A 185 -12.01 31.61 -11.49
CA LEU A 185 -10.80 32.42 -11.56
C LEU A 185 -10.24 32.39 -12.99
N PRO A 186 -9.73 33.52 -13.52
CA PRO A 186 -9.06 33.56 -14.83
C PRO A 186 -7.94 32.53 -15.00
N THR A 187 -7.25 32.16 -13.92
CA THR A 187 -6.16 31.17 -13.94
C THR A 187 -6.65 29.72 -13.93
N THR A 188 -7.95 29.46 -13.79
CA THR A 188 -8.51 28.10 -13.79
C THR A 188 -8.77 27.65 -15.23
N ARG A 189 -7.88 26.80 -15.74
CA ARG A 189 -7.92 26.31 -17.13
C ARG A 189 -8.99 25.24 -17.40
N LEU A 190 -9.29 24.40 -16.40
CA LEU A 190 -10.14 23.22 -16.56
C LEU A 190 -11.44 23.37 -15.76
N ALA A 191 -12.55 23.01 -16.39
CA ALA A 191 -13.85 22.96 -15.75
C ALA A 191 -14.22 21.52 -15.40
N GLY A 192 -14.08 21.18 -14.12
CA GLY A 192 -14.25 19.83 -13.64
C GLY A 192 -14.03 19.70 -12.15
N ALA A 193 -14.09 18.46 -11.68
CA ALA A 193 -13.67 18.10 -10.33
C ALA A 193 -12.37 17.28 -10.40
N ARG A 194 -11.46 17.53 -9.47
CA ARG A 194 -10.31 16.66 -9.22
C ARG A 194 -10.72 15.59 -8.22
N VAL A 195 -10.48 14.33 -8.56
CA VAL A 195 -10.93 13.17 -7.79
C VAL A 195 -9.73 12.32 -7.38
N ALA A 196 -9.66 11.89 -6.14
CA ALA A 196 -8.67 10.90 -5.70
C ALA A 196 -9.35 9.69 -5.07
N VAL A 197 -8.75 8.51 -5.28
CA VAL A 197 -9.20 7.23 -4.71
C VAL A 197 -8.03 6.63 -3.95
N ASN A 198 -8.16 6.51 -2.63
CA ASN A 198 -7.08 6.08 -1.77
C ASN A 198 -7.56 5.25 -0.58
N SER A 199 -6.62 4.60 0.11
CA SER A 199 -6.87 3.92 1.38
C SER A 199 -7.10 4.92 2.51
N ARG A 200 -7.89 4.52 3.52
CA ARG A 200 -8.17 5.37 4.69
C ARG A 200 -6.89 5.79 5.39
N GLY A 201 -6.82 7.07 5.77
CA GLY A 201 -5.66 7.64 6.45
C GLY A 201 -4.46 7.91 5.55
N ASN A 202 -4.50 7.56 4.27
CA ASN A 202 -3.51 8.01 3.30
C ASN A 202 -3.77 9.48 2.95
N GLU A 203 -2.71 10.19 2.60
CA GLU A 203 -2.86 11.50 1.98
C GLU A 203 -3.54 11.32 0.59
N PRO A 204 -4.52 12.16 0.19
CA PRO A 204 -5.26 11.96 -1.06
C PRO A 204 -4.45 11.99 -2.35
N GLY A 205 -3.24 12.58 -2.37
CA GLY A 205 -2.35 12.56 -3.52
C GLY A 205 -2.96 13.20 -4.77
N LEU A 206 -3.69 14.31 -4.61
CA LEU A 206 -4.46 14.92 -5.71
C LEU A 206 -3.59 15.32 -6.91
N ASP A 207 -2.31 15.63 -6.71
CA ASP A 207 -1.39 16.02 -7.79
C ASP A 207 -0.88 14.80 -8.57
N SER A 208 -0.46 13.74 -7.87
CA SER A 208 0.17 12.55 -8.46
C SER A 208 -0.83 11.53 -9.01
N ASN A 209 -1.90 11.25 -8.27
CA ASN A 209 -2.83 10.15 -8.48
C ASN A 209 -4.26 10.63 -8.76
N GLY A 210 -4.45 11.93 -8.93
CA GLY A 210 -5.76 12.53 -9.17
C GLY A 210 -6.30 12.25 -10.58
N ILE A 211 -7.62 12.05 -10.64
CA ILE A 211 -8.43 11.83 -11.83
C ILE A 211 -9.22 13.11 -12.11
N ASP A 212 -9.27 13.52 -13.37
CA ASP A 212 -10.09 14.65 -13.81
C ASP A 212 -11.49 14.18 -14.23
N ALA A 213 -12.52 14.67 -13.54
CA ALA A 213 -13.92 14.48 -13.92
C ALA A 213 -14.45 15.76 -14.59
N GLY A 214 -14.73 15.69 -15.89
CA GLY A 214 -15.17 16.83 -16.68
C GLY A 214 -16.67 17.10 -16.60
N VAL A 215 -17.06 18.38 -16.72
CA VAL A 215 -18.46 18.78 -16.90
C VAL A 215 -19.04 18.24 -18.21
N GLY A 216 -20.34 17.98 -18.22
CA GLY A 216 -21.04 17.47 -19.40
C GLY A 216 -20.82 15.97 -19.67
N TYR A 217 -20.22 15.26 -18.72
CA TYR A 217 -19.98 13.83 -18.80
C TYR A 217 -20.39 13.11 -17.51
N GLU A 218 -20.69 11.84 -17.68
CA GLU A 218 -20.73 10.83 -16.63
C GLU A 218 -19.42 10.06 -16.67
N SER A 219 -18.65 10.15 -15.61
CA SER A 219 -17.39 9.44 -15.42
C SER A 219 -17.63 8.21 -14.55
N ALA A 220 -17.50 7.03 -15.13
CA ALA A 220 -17.54 5.76 -14.43
C ALA A 220 -16.10 5.29 -14.15
N VAL A 221 -15.73 5.26 -12.88
CA VAL A 221 -14.42 4.90 -12.34
C VAL A 221 -14.53 3.50 -11.72
N SER A 222 -14.08 2.51 -12.48
CA SER A 222 -13.90 1.14 -11.99
C SER A 222 -12.60 1.07 -11.18
N VAL A 223 -12.62 0.44 -10.01
CA VAL A 223 -11.45 0.39 -9.12
C VAL A 223 -11.10 -1.07 -8.83
N THR A 224 -9.81 -1.38 -8.94
CA THR A 224 -9.21 -2.66 -8.52
C THR A 224 -8.31 -2.44 -7.31
N LEU A 225 -8.29 -3.41 -6.39
CA LEU A 225 -7.44 -3.37 -5.19
C LEU A 225 -6.28 -4.34 -5.36
N THR A 226 -5.07 -3.86 -5.07
CA THR A 226 -3.87 -4.67 -4.94
C THR A 226 -3.21 -4.41 -3.60
N GLN A 227 -2.84 -5.46 -2.88
CA GLN A 227 -2.16 -5.36 -1.60
C GLN A 227 -0.75 -5.94 -1.67
N HIS A 228 0.21 -5.19 -1.13
CA HIS A 228 1.61 -5.62 -1.01
C HIS A 228 2.01 -5.69 0.46
N VAL A 229 2.43 -6.88 0.89
CA VAL A 229 3.06 -7.12 2.19
C VAL A 229 4.53 -7.43 1.93
N ARG A 230 5.41 -6.45 2.19
CA ARG A 230 6.83 -6.51 1.86
C ARG A 230 7.69 -6.96 3.03
N ALA A 231 8.80 -7.62 2.73
CA ALA A 231 9.70 -8.11 3.75
C ALA A 231 10.57 -6.98 4.32
N LYS A 232 10.78 -7.00 5.63
CA LYS A 232 11.74 -6.10 6.31
C LYS A 232 13.16 -6.59 6.10
N ARG A 233 14.14 -5.74 6.44
CA ARG A 233 15.56 -6.13 6.47
C ARG A 233 15.75 -7.35 7.38
N PRO A 234 16.59 -8.33 7.00
CA PRO A 234 17.54 -8.31 5.88
C PRO A 234 16.99 -8.80 4.52
N TYR A 235 15.79 -9.36 4.46
CA TYR A 235 15.22 -9.95 3.24
C TYR A 235 14.62 -8.92 2.27
N GLY A 236 14.17 -7.77 2.78
CA GLY A 236 13.71 -6.65 1.98
C GLY A 236 14.13 -5.30 2.58
N LYS A 237 13.66 -4.20 1.99
CA LYS A 237 14.03 -2.83 2.41
C LYS A 237 12.84 -1.99 2.83
N CYS A 238 11.66 -2.58 3.02
CA CYS A 238 10.46 -1.83 3.33
C CYS A 238 10.59 -1.10 4.68
N VAL A 239 9.87 0.02 4.81
CA VAL A 239 9.75 0.78 6.04
C VAL A 239 8.28 0.96 6.41
N SER A 240 7.95 1.00 7.70
CA SER A 240 6.56 1.21 8.14
C SER A 240 6.25 2.69 8.38
N ARG A 241 7.28 3.52 8.63
CA ARG A 241 7.15 4.95 8.92
C ARG A 241 8.51 5.64 8.74
N GLU A 242 8.47 6.93 8.43
CA GLU A 242 9.65 7.81 8.46
C GLU A 242 10.01 8.21 9.92
N PRO A 243 11.28 8.52 10.24
CA PRO A 243 11.63 9.07 11.55
C PRO A 243 10.87 10.37 11.86
N ASP A 244 10.35 10.51 13.09
CA ASP A 244 9.51 11.64 13.49
C ASP A 244 10.17 13.02 13.31
N THR A 245 11.50 13.09 13.29
CA THR A 245 12.26 14.34 13.10
C THR A 245 12.22 14.86 11.65
N SER A 246 11.99 13.99 10.67
CA SER A 246 12.00 14.35 9.25
C SER A 246 10.62 14.18 8.58
N ASP A 247 9.66 13.55 9.27
CA ASP A 247 8.33 13.26 8.77
C ASP A 247 7.37 14.46 8.85
N TYR A 248 7.24 15.15 7.71
CA TYR A 248 6.26 16.23 7.50
C TYR A 248 4.80 15.74 7.49
N TYR A 249 4.58 14.45 7.21
CA TYR A 249 3.27 13.84 6.99
C TYR A 249 2.89 12.85 8.11
N LYS A 250 3.46 12.99 9.31
CA LYS A 250 3.29 12.12 10.49
C LYS A 250 1.86 11.77 10.91
N ASN A 251 0.87 12.53 10.46
CA ASN A 251 -0.55 12.30 10.75
C ASN A 251 -1.23 11.39 9.71
N PHE A 252 -0.53 11.05 8.63
CA PHE A 252 -0.99 10.16 7.58
C PHE A 252 -0.25 8.82 7.64
N THR A 253 -0.82 7.81 7.00
CA THR A 253 -0.13 6.54 6.74
C THR A 253 1.08 6.78 5.85
N TYR A 254 2.20 6.15 6.19
CA TYR A 254 3.41 6.23 5.38
C TYR A 254 3.17 5.64 3.99
N THR A 255 3.37 6.48 2.98
CA THR A 255 3.42 6.09 1.57
C THR A 255 4.74 6.60 0.98
N LEU A 256 5.13 6.00 -0.15
CA LEU A 256 6.30 6.46 -0.87
C LEU A 256 6.15 7.94 -1.30
N GLU A 257 4.93 8.34 -1.66
CA GLU A 257 4.61 9.73 -2.01
C GLU A 257 4.78 10.70 -0.84
N THR A 258 4.25 10.37 0.35
CA THR A 258 4.43 11.25 1.53
C THR A 258 5.90 11.44 1.89
N CYS A 259 6.73 10.41 1.70
CA CYS A 259 8.18 10.49 1.90
C CYS A 259 8.84 11.42 0.87
N PHE A 260 8.51 11.26 -0.41
CA PHE A 260 9.04 12.14 -1.46
C PHE A 260 8.60 13.59 -1.29
N ASN A 261 7.35 13.84 -0.89
CA ASN A 261 6.86 15.18 -0.63
C ASN A 261 7.54 15.81 0.59
N GLY A 262 7.78 15.04 1.66
CA GLY A 262 8.58 15.50 2.81
C GLY A 262 10.02 15.82 2.41
N CYS A 263 10.63 15.01 1.54
CA CYS A 263 11.98 15.24 1.02
C CYS A 263 12.05 16.52 0.16
N LYS A 264 11.17 16.66 -0.84
CA LYS A 264 11.04 17.87 -1.66
C LYS A 264 10.93 19.13 -0.82
N GLN A 265 10.17 19.05 0.27
CA GLN A 265 10.00 20.19 1.17
C GLN A 265 11.30 20.56 1.89
N ARG A 266 12.04 19.58 2.41
CA ARG A 266 13.35 19.82 3.04
C ARG A 266 14.36 20.41 2.07
N ASP A 267 14.41 19.88 0.85
CA ASP A 267 15.31 20.40 -0.19
C ASP A 267 14.91 21.81 -0.62
N THR A 268 13.61 22.10 -0.69
CA THR A 268 13.09 23.45 -0.93
C THR A 268 13.54 24.43 0.15
N VAL A 269 13.42 24.05 1.43
CA VAL A 269 13.91 24.90 2.53
C VAL A 269 15.42 25.08 2.47
N ALA A 270 16.19 24.03 2.16
CA ALA A 270 17.64 24.10 2.09
C ALA A 270 18.16 24.97 0.93
N LYS A 271 17.50 24.91 -0.23
CA LYS A 271 17.95 25.59 -1.46
C LYS A 271 17.34 27.00 -1.62
N CYS A 272 16.07 27.20 -1.24
CA CYS A 272 15.37 28.47 -1.37
C CYS A 272 15.23 29.27 -0.06
N ASN A 273 15.64 28.73 1.09
CA ASN A 273 15.47 29.34 2.41
C ASN A 273 14.01 29.65 2.80
N CYS A 274 13.05 29.05 2.11
CA CYS A 274 11.63 29.17 2.35
C CYS A 274 10.93 27.86 2.04
N ALA A 275 9.73 27.68 2.58
CA ALA A 275 8.94 26.46 2.50
C ALA A 275 7.80 26.61 1.49
N ASN A 276 7.62 25.64 0.57
CA ASN A 276 6.56 25.70 -0.43
C ASN A 276 5.19 25.33 0.20
N PRO A 277 4.19 26.25 0.21
CA PRO A 277 2.86 25.99 0.77
C PRO A 277 2.02 24.97 0.00
N ARG A 278 2.42 24.54 -1.21
CA ARG A 278 1.78 23.41 -1.91
C ARG A 278 1.95 22.10 -1.15
N LEU A 279 3.02 21.97 -0.38
CA LEU A 279 3.32 20.81 0.46
C LEU A 279 3.02 21.12 1.92
N LYS A 280 3.04 20.10 2.79
CA LYS A 280 2.86 20.32 4.23
C LYS A 280 4.01 21.16 4.79
N LEU A 281 3.67 22.21 5.53
CA LEU A 281 4.65 23.06 6.22
C LEU A 281 5.04 22.45 7.56
N GLY A 282 6.32 22.52 7.91
CA GLY A 282 6.82 22.16 9.22
C GLY A 282 6.47 23.24 10.27
N PRO A 283 6.50 22.91 11.56
CA PRO A 283 6.11 23.86 12.62
C PRO A 283 7.05 25.07 12.76
N ALA A 284 8.29 24.97 12.27
CA ALA A 284 9.30 26.04 12.32
C ALA A 284 9.56 26.68 10.94
N ASP A 285 8.87 26.21 9.89
CA ASP A 285 9.14 26.62 8.52
C ASP A 285 8.54 27.99 8.22
N THR A 286 9.30 28.82 7.50
CA THR A 286 8.80 30.09 6.97
C THR A 286 8.34 29.89 5.53
N ALA A 287 7.06 30.12 5.26
CA ALA A 287 6.49 29.97 3.93
C ALA A 287 7.07 30.97 2.92
N CYS A 288 7.29 30.51 1.69
CA CYS A 288 7.69 31.37 0.57
C CYS A 288 6.65 32.47 0.31
N GLN A 289 7.13 33.65 -0.07
CA GLN A 289 6.32 34.83 -0.34
C GLN A 289 5.93 34.90 -1.82
N PRO A 290 4.77 35.50 -2.16
CA PRO A 290 4.32 35.64 -3.55
C PRO A 290 5.07 36.76 -4.26
N ILE A 291 6.40 36.64 -4.36
CA ILE A 291 7.29 37.56 -5.05
C ILE A 291 8.06 36.81 -6.13
N LYS A 292 8.47 37.54 -7.17
CA LYS A 292 9.23 37.00 -8.28
C LYS A 292 10.42 36.13 -7.85
N ALA A 293 11.23 36.59 -6.90
CA ALA A 293 12.44 35.88 -6.47
C ALA A 293 12.16 34.48 -5.90
N ASP A 294 11.14 34.34 -5.05
CA ASP A 294 10.77 33.06 -4.46
C ASP A 294 10.13 32.14 -5.51
N LEU A 295 9.31 32.69 -6.41
CA LEU A 295 8.73 31.95 -7.53
C LEU A 295 9.82 31.43 -8.48
N ASP A 296 10.80 32.27 -8.84
CA ASP A 296 11.94 31.89 -9.66
C ASP A 296 12.73 30.75 -9.00
N CYS A 297 12.93 30.82 -7.68
CA CYS A 297 13.60 29.75 -6.94
C CYS A 297 12.78 28.44 -6.98
N LEU A 298 11.49 28.48 -6.63
CA LEU A 298 10.61 27.30 -6.63
C LEU A 298 10.50 26.63 -8.00
N GLN A 299 10.48 27.42 -9.07
CA GLN A 299 10.48 26.91 -10.44
C GLN A 299 11.85 26.35 -10.82
N GLY A 300 12.93 27.05 -10.46
CA GLY A 300 14.30 26.59 -10.67
C GLY A 300 14.62 25.27 -9.98
N LEU A 301 13.97 24.95 -8.85
CA LEU A 301 14.10 23.65 -8.16
C LEU A 301 13.63 22.46 -9.01
N LYS A 302 12.78 22.69 -10.01
CA LYS A 302 12.41 21.65 -10.97
C LYS A 302 13.57 21.30 -11.89
N GLY A 303 14.54 22.20 -12.09
CA GLY A 303 15.70 22.01 -12.96
C GLY A 303 15.34 21.55 -14.38
N ASN A 304 16.36 21.14 -15.14
CA ASN A 304 16.12 20.50 -16.42
C ASN A 304 16.07 18.99 -16.21
N GLN A 305 14.85 18.45 -16.16
CA GLN A 305 14.60 17.01 -15.96
C GLN A 305 15.07 16.13 -17.13
N THR A 306 15.49 16.72 -18.25
CA THR A 306 16.00 16.01 -19.44
C THR A 306 17.53 16.07 -19.57
N ASN A 307 18.22 16.81 -18.70
CA ASN A 307 19.67 17.00 -18.73
C ASN A 307 20.32 16.55 -17.40
N SER A 308 21.63 16.75 -17.25
CA SER A 308 22.43 16.27 -16.12
C SER A 308 22.23 17.01 -14.79
N ASP A 309 21.33 18.01 -14.71
CA ASP A 309 21.09 18.79 -13.49
C ASP A 309 19.58 19.03 -13.26
N PRO A 310 18.89 18.05 -12.64
CA PRO A 310 17.48 18.18 -12.29
C PRO A 310 17.24 19.15 -11.11
N ASN A 311 18.29 19.77 -10.55
CA ASN A 311 18.31 20.56 -9.31
C ASN A 311 17.84 19.78 -8.07
N ILE A 312 16.65 19.19 -8.06
CA ILE A 312 16.20 18.19 -7.07
C ILE A 312 16.10 16.81 -7.74
N ASP A 313 16.96 15.88 -7.31
CA ASP A 313 16.90 14.47 -7.74
C ASP A 313 16.35 13.60 -6.60
N LEU A 314 15.09 13.22 -6.70
CA LEU A 314 14.42 12.40 -5.68
C LEU A 314 15.04 11.01 -5.53
N LEU A 315 15.72 10.48 -6.54
CA LEU A 315 16.30 9.14 -6.48
C LEU A 315 17.64 9.13 -5.75
N VAL A 316 18.36 10.26 -5.78
CA VAL A 316 19.69 10.40 -5.16
C VAL A 316 19.61 11.13 -3.82
N GLU A 317 18.81 12.19 -3.73
CA GLU A 317 18.71 13.05 -2.54
C GLU A 317 17.75 12.44 -1.49
N CYS A 318 16.76 11.65 -1.89
CA CYS A 318 15.77 11.07 -0.96
C CYS A 318 16.03 9.60 -0.64
N SER A 319 16.25 9.30 0.63
CA SER A 319 16.36 7.91 1.15
C SER A 319 15.00 7.26 1.43
N CYS A 320 14.06 7.35 0.48
CA CYS A 320 12.71 6.79 0.61
C CYS A 320 12.68 5.31 0.21
N ASN A 321 12.01 4.47 1.00
CA ASN A 321 11.83 3.04 0.72
C ASN A 321 10.33 2.73 0.69
N PRO A 322 9.89 1.70 -0.04
CA PRO A 322 8.47 1.37 -0.12
C PRO A 322 7.88 0.98 1.25
N PRO A 323 6.58 1.22 1.48
CA PRO A 323 5.88 0.77 2.68
C PRO A 323 5.88 -0.76 2.82
N CYS A 324 5.90 -1.24 4.07
CA CYS A 324 5.81 -2.69 4.34
C CYS A 324 4.42 -3.29 4.14
N ASP A 325 3.38 -2.49 4.34
CA ASP A 325 1.99 -2.86 4.04
C ASP A 325 1.41 -1.72 3.20
N GLU A 326 0.95 -2.06 2.01
CA GLU A 326 0.44 -1.10 1.05
C GLU A 326 -0.80 -1.65 0.38
N SER A 327 -1.89 -0.89 0.44
CA SER A 327 -3.12 -1.16 -0.29
C SER A 327 -3.30 -0.07 -1.34
N THR A 328 -3.18 -0.46 -2.60
CA THR A 328 -3.25 0.43 -3.77
C THR A 328 -4.55 0.20 -4.51
N TYR A 329 -5.30 1.29 -4.72
CA TYR A 329 -6.49 1.29 -5.55
C TYR A 329 -6.13 1.81 -6.94
N THR A 330 -6.31 0.99 -7.97
CA THR A 330 -6.03 1.37 -9.36
C THR A 330 -7.33 1.71 -10.07
N PRO A 331 -7.54 2.99 -10.43
CA PRO A 331 -8.74 3.43 -11.13
C PRO A 331 -8.65 3.22 -12.65
N THR A 332 -9.74 2.78 -13.26
CA THR A 332 -9.97 2.74 -14.70
C THR A 332 -11.19 3.58 -15.03
N VAL A 333 -11.00 4.60 -15.88
CA VAL A 333 -12.03 5.61 -16.15
C VAL A 333 -12.69 5.38 -17.51
N SER A 334 -14.01 5.46 -17.54
CA SER A 334 -14.83 5.47 -18.75
C SER A 334 -15.78 6.66 -18.73
N LEU A 335 -16.12 7.21 -19.90
CA LEU A 335 -16.88 8.44 -20.04
C LEU A 335 -18.10 8.25 -20.96
N ALA A 336 -19.23 8.84 -20.57
CA ALA A 336 -20.41 8.98 -21.42
C ALA A 336 -20.95 10.41 -21.35
N GLN A 337 -21.62 10.89 -22.40
CA GLN A 337 -22.15 12.26 -22.43
C GLN A 337 -23.32 12.45 -21.45
N PHE A 338 -23.29 13.56 -20.71
CA PHE A 338 -24.32 13.95 -19.76
C PHE A 338 -24.70 15.45 -19.88
N PRO A 339 -25.98 15.83 -19.73
CA PRO A 339 -27.17 14.98 -19.82
C PRO A 339 -27.45 14.56 -21.27
N SER A 340 -28.12 13.42 -21.47
CA SER A 340 -28.61 13.05 -22.80
C SER A 340 -29.80 13.92 -23.22
N THR A 341 -30.06 14.03 -24.53
CA THR A 341 -31.02 14.98 -25.11
C THR A 341 -32.41 14.93 -24.47
N SER A 342 -32.92 13.73 -24.21
CA SER A 342 -34.25 13.54 -23.61
C SER A 342 -34.22 13.37 -22.09
N TYR A 343 -33.03 13.18 -21.50
CA TYR A 343 -32.90 12.93 -20.07
C TYR A 343 -33.31 14.15 -19.26
N TYR A 344 -34.15 13.88 -18.28
CA TYR A 344 -34.58 14.87 -17.32
C TYR A 344 -33.62 14.79 -16.12
N VAL A 345 -32.91 15.88 -15.86
CA VAL A 345 -32.01 15.96 -14.70
C VAL A 345 -32.84 16.08 -13.43
N ALA A 346 -32.88 14.98 -12.67
CA ALA A 346 -33.48 14.91 -11.35
C ALA A 346 -32.38 14.88 -10.28
N THR A 347 -32.61 15.61 -9.19
CA THR A 347 -31.76 15.71 -8.00
C THR A 347 -32.61 15.35 -6.79
N SER A 348 -32.10 14.55 -5.86
CA SER A 348 -32.82 14.24 -4.61
C SER A 348 -32.77 15.38 -3.59
N SER A 349 -31.75 16.24 -3.69
CA SER A 349 -31.52 17.35 -2.77
C SER A 349 -32.36 18.59 -3.10
N SER A 350 -32.88 19.25 -2.05
CA SER A 350 -33.41 20.61 -2.10
C SER A 350 -32.31 21.69 -2.02
N ALA A 351 -31.06 21.30 -1.79
CA ALA A 351 -29.91 22.19 -1.77
C ALA A 351 -29.25 22.28 -3.16
N GLY A 352 -28.76 23.47 -3.51
CA GLY A 352 -28.14 23.76 -4.80
C GLY A 352 -29.11 24.29 -5.86
N VAL A 353 -28.89 23.97 -7.14
CA VAL A 353 -29.69 24.52 -8.26
C VAL A 353 -30.96 23.71 -8.56
N GLY A 354 -31.05 22.50 -8.02
CA GLY A 354 -32.22 21.63 -8.09
C GLY A 354 -32.50 21.02 -9.47
N SER A 355 -33.52 20.16 -9.52
CA SER A 355 -33.89 19.41 -10.72
C SER A 355 -34.44 20.30 -11.84
N CYS A 356 -34.34 19.88 -13.10
CA CYS A 356 -34.80 20.65 -14.27
C CYS A 356 -36.33 20.68 -14.49
N TYR A 357 -37.15 20.82 -13.42
CA TYR A 357 -38.62 20.79 -13.47
C TYR A 357 -39.14 22.14 -13.97
N SER A 358 -40.35 22.16 -14.52
CA SER A 358 -41.01 23.41 -14.90
C SER A 358 -41.29 24.34 -13.72
N SER A 359 -41.32 23.80 -12.49
CA SER A 359 -41.48 24.55 -11.25
C SER A 359 -40.17 25.14 -10.70
N ASN A 360 -39.01 24.81 -11.27
CA ASN A 360 -37.74 25.33 -10.80
C ASN A 360 -37.57 26.79 -11.25
N SER A 361 -37.61 27.72 -10.29
CA SER A 361 -37.49 29.16 -10.54
C SER A 361 -36.08 29.61 -10.92
N ASN A 362 -35.06 28.76 -10.76
CA ASN A 362 -33.67 29.09 -11.10
C ASN A 362 -33.42 29.14 -12.62
N PHE A 363 -34.31 28.55 -13.42
CA PHE A 363 -34.14 28.44 -14.87
C PHE A 363 -35.41 28.86 -15.60
N ALA A 364 -35.26 29.55 -16.74
CA ALA A 364 -36.40 30.00 -17.54
C ALA A 364 -37.20 28.85 -18.15
N ASN A 365 -36.53 27.74 -18.50
CA ASN A 365 -37.16 26.55 -19.07
C ASN A 365 -36.26 25.30 -18.90
N LYS A 366 -36.82 24.12 -19.19
CA LYS A 366 -36.11 22.83 -19.12
C LYS A 366 -34.82 22.81 -19.96
N ALA A 367 -34.85 23.37 -21.17
CA ALA A 367 -33.70 23.35 -22.07
C ALA A 367 -32.54 24.23 -21.55
N ALA A 368 -32.86 25.39 -20.94
CA ALA A 368 -31.88 26.24 -20.28
C ALA A 368 -31.22 25.52 -19.09
N CYS A 369 -32.00 24.77 -18.31
CA CYS A 369 -31.48 23.96 -17.22
C CYS A 369 -30.57 22.83 -17.72
N GLN A 370 -30.99 22.08 -18.76
CA GLN A 370 -30.15 21.03 -19.35
C GLN A 370 -28.84 21.59 -19.92
N LYS A 371 -28.90 22.74 -20.61
CA LYS A 371 -27.70 23.43 -21.10
C LYS A 371 -26.79 23.86 -19.95
N TRP A 372 -27.36 24.34 -18.85
CA TRP A 372 -26.59 24.69 -17.67
C TRP A 372 -25.89 23.47 -17.07
N TYR A 373 -26.59 22.34 -16.90
CA TYR A 373 -25.99 21.09 -16.41
C TYR A 373 -24.97 20.50 -17.37
N ASN A 374 -25.14 20.66 -18.68
CA ASN A 374 -24.11 20.25 -19.64
C ASN A 374 -22.80 21.04 -19.47
N ASN A 375 -22.90 22.32 -19.10
CA ASN A 375 -21.73 23.18 -18.89
C ASN A 375 -21.20 23.15 -17.45
N ASN A 376 -22.00 22.80 -16.44
CA ASN A 376 -21.62 22.96 -15.03
C ASN A 376 -21.71 21.68 -14.22
N GLY A 377 -22.47 20.69 -14.71
CA GLY A 377 -22.76 19.46 -14.00
C GLY A 377 -22.00 18.26 -14.58
N MET A 378 -21.78 17.27 -13.73
CA MET A 378 -21.20 15.99 -14.09
C MET A 378 -21.75 14.91 -13.17
N ILE A 379 -21.63 13.65 -13.59
CA ILE A 379 -21.88 12.50 -12.73
C ILE A 379 -20.56 11.77 -12.52
N LEU A 380 -20.22 11.45 -11.28
CA LEU A 380 -19.08 10.62 -10.93
C LEU A 380 -19.60 9.32 -10.29
N GLN A 381 -19.25 8.18 -10.86
CA GLN A 381 -19.56 6.86 -10.30
C GLN A 381 -18.26 6.14 -9.98
N VAL A 382 -18.02 5.81 -8.72
CA VAL A 382 -16.85 5.02 -8.28
C VAL A 382 -17.34 3.68 -7.77
N PHE A 383 -16.84 2.58 -8.31
CA PHE A 383 -17.26 1.22 -7.92
C PHE A 383 -16.09 0.24 -8.02
N LEU A 384 -16.18 -0.88 -7.29
CA LEU A 384 -15.19 -1.95 -7.41
C LEU A 384 -15.50 -2.82 -8.64
N GLU A 385 -14.47 -3.09 -9.43
CA GLU A 385 -14.58 -3.92 -10.64
C GLU A 385 -14.92 -5.36 -10.30
N THR A 386 -14.20 -5.89 -9.32
CA THR A 386 -14.33 -7.25 -8.79
C THR A 386 -14.22 -7.19 -7.28
N LEU A 387 -14.79 -8.19 -6.59
CA LEU A 387 -14.59 -8.38 -5.15
C LEU A 387 -13.30 -9.15 -4.82
N SER A 388 -12.62 -9.63 -5.85
CA SER A 388 -11.32 -10.27 -5.71
C SER A 388 -10.21 -9.23 -5.68
N TYR A 389 -9.21 -9.43 -4.84
CA TYR A 389 -7.99 -8.63 -4.88
C TYR A 389 -6.76 -9.52 -4.91
N GLU A 390 -5.68 -8.97 -5.47
CA GLU A 390 -4.39 -9.61 -5.52
C GLU A 390 -3.57 -9.24 -4.27
N LEU A 391 -3.10 -10.25 -3.57
CA LEU A 391 -2.20 -10.12 -2.42
C LEU A 391 -0.81 -10.63 -2.80
N TYR A 392 0.18 -9.75 -2.73
CA TYR A 392 1.58 -10.07 -2.92
C TYR A 392 2.31 -10.06 -1.57
N THR A 393 2.77 -11.22 -1.11
CA THR A 393 3.48 -11.36 0.15
C THR A 393 4.94 -11.76 -0.08
N GLU A 394 5.88 -10.92 0.35
CA GLU A 394 7.31 -11.21 0.35
C GLU A 394 7.71 -11.97 1.62
N THR A 395 8.31 -13.13 1.46
CA THR A 395 8.82 -13.97 2.55
C THR A 395 10.27 -14.37 2.32
N ALA A 396 10.92 -14.91 3.35
CA ALA A 396 12.29 -15.40 3.24
C ALA A 396 12.34 -16.59 2.26
N GLY A 397 13.00 -16.42 1.12
CA GLY A 397 13.15 -17.44 0.09
C GLY A 397 14.10 -18.57 0.49
N TYR A 398 14.96 -18.33 1.48
CA TYR A 398 15.82 -19.35 2.06
C TYR A 398 15.87 -19.21 3.58
N THR A 399 15.11 -20.09 4.26
CA THR A 399 14.96 -20.08 5.71
C THR A 399 16.08 -20.82 6.42
N VAL A 400 16.21 -20.63 7.74
CA VAL A 400 17.16 -21.38 8.58
C VAL A 400 16.92 -22.90 8.48
N SER A 401 15.66 -23.32 8.40
CA SER A 401 15.30 -24.73 8.22
C SER A 401 15.82 -25.27 6.89
N ASN A 402 15.71 -24.51 5.80
CA ASN A 402 16.24 -24.90 4.50
C ASN A 402 17.78 -25.07 4.57
N VAL A 403 18.48 -24.15 5.25
CA VAL A 403 19.93 -24.24 5.45
C VAL A 403 20.33 -25.52 6.17
N ILE A 404 19.65 -25.85 7.27
CA ILE A 404 19.96 -27.04 8.07
C ILE A 404 19.69 -28.31 7.25
N ASN A 405 18.60 -28.34 6.49
CA ASN A 405 18.25 -29.47 5.63
C ASN A 405 19.28 -29.67 4.51
N ASP A 406 19.66 -28.60 3.81
CA ASP A 406 20.64 -28.66 2.71
C ASP A 406 22.05 -28.98 3.23
N LEU A 407 22.44 -28.41 4.38
CA LEU A 407 23.71 -28.71 5.05
C LEU A 407 23.78 -30.18 5.46
N GLY A 408 22.73 -30.69 6.09
CA GLY A 408 22.63 -32.09 6.50
C GLY A 408 22.67 -33.04 5.30
N GLY A 409 21.95 -32.69 4.22
CA GLY A 409 21.96 -33.45 2.97
C GLY A 409 23.34 -33.53 2.34
N GLN A 410 24.05 -32.40 2.23
CA GLN A 410 25.41 -32.37 1.66
C GLN A 410 26.43 -33.08 2.57
N ALA A 411 26.34 -32.90 3.90
CA ALA A 411 27.25 -33.58 4.83
C ALA A 411 27.04 -35.11 4.83
N GLY A 412 25.78 -35.55 4.77
CA GLY A 412 25.42 -36.96 4.64
C GLY A 412 25.90 -37.56 3.32
N LEU A 413 25.72 -36.85 2.20
CA LEU A 413 26.12 -37.32 0.87
C LEU A 413 27.65 -37.41 0.70
N TRP A 414 28.40 -36.38 1.10
CA TRP A 414 29.84 -36.29 0.83
C TRP A 414 30.72 -36.91 1.91
N LEU A 415 30.30 -36.84 3.17
CA LEU A 415 31.11 -37.27 4.32
C LEU A 415 30.49 -38.47 5.06
N GLY A 416 29.28 -38.91 4.69
CA GLY A 416 28.54 -39.92 5.46
C GLY A 416 28.18 -39.47 6.88
N LEU A 417 28.29 -38.15 7.15
CA LEU A 417 28.05 -37.61 8.48
C LEU A 417 26.55 -37.49 8.73
N SER A 418 26.12 -38.05 9.86
CA SER A 418 24.76 -37.90 10.36
C SER A 418 24.78 -37.17 11.72
N VAL A 419 23.59 -36.79 12.21
CA VAL A 419 23.45 -36.27 13.57
C VAL A 419 23.98 -37.27 14.61
N ILE A 420 23.83 -38.57 14.36
CA ILE A 420 24.37 -39.62 15.24
C ILE A 420 25.90 -39.55 15.28
N SER A 421 26.54 -39.37 14.13
CA SER A 421 28.01 -39.21 14.04
C SER A 421 28.52 -38.00 14.81
N VAL A 422 27.75 -36.90 14.86
CA VAL A 422 28.09 -35.71 15.66
C VAL A 422 27.96 -35.99 17.15
N VAL A 423 26.89 -36.66 17.57
CA VAL A 423 26.70 -37.05 18.98
C VAL A 423 27.82 -37.97 19.44
N GLU A 424 28.19 -38.97 18.63
CA GLU A 424 29.29 -39.88 18.90
C GLU A 424 30.63 -39.14 19.04
N MET A 425 30.94 -38.22 18.11
CA MET A 425 32.14 -37.39 18.18
C MET A 425 32.17 -36.51 19.44
N THR A 426 31.03 -35.88 19.81
CA THR A 426 30.95 -35.09 21.04
C THR A 426 31.10 -35.95 22.29
N GLY A 427 30.52 -37.15 22.31
CA GLY A 427 30.70 -38.12 23.40
C GLY A 427 32.16 -38.53 23.54
N LEU A 428 32.83 -38.84 22.43
CA LEU A 428 34.26 -39.17 22.41
C LEU A 428 35.12 -38.01 22.92
N LEU A 429 34.85 -36.78 22.47
CA LEU A 429 35.57 -35.59 22.93
C LEU A 429 35.33 -35.30 24.42
N LEU A 430 34.12 -35.52 24.93
CA LEU A 430 33.81 -35.39 26.36
C LEU A 430 34.54 -36.47 27.18
N VAL A 431 34.56 -37.72 26.71
CA VAL A 431 35.30 -38.81 27.37
C VAL A 431 36.81 -38.51 27.35
N MET A 432 37.36 -38.08 26.22
CA MET A 432 38.77 -37.67 26.11
C MET A 432 39.09 -36.47 27.00
N GLY A 433 38.21 -35.45 27.02
CA GLY A 433 38.37 -34.28 27.89
C GLY A 433 38.32 -34.66 29.36
N ALA A 434 37.37 -35.52 29.74
CA ALA A 434 37.28 -36.06 31.10
C ALA A 434 38.52 -36.89 31.44
N PHE A 435 39.03 -37.71 30.53
CA PHE A 435 40.26 -38.49 30.70
C PHE A 435 41.51 -37.60 30.88
N CYS A 436 41.60 -36.49 30.12
CA CYS A 436 42.65 -35.49 30.23
C CYS A 436 42.58 -34.69 31.54
N VAL A 437 41.38 -34.34 32.02
CA VAL A 437 41.18 -33.59 33.27
C VAL A 437 41.34 -34.49 34.51
N SER A 438 41.04 -35.79 34.39
CA SER A 438 41.18 -36.78 35.47
C SER A 438 42.53 -37.50 35.50
N GLY A 439 43.49 -37.10 34.64
CA GLY A 439 44.84 -37.69 34.62
C GLY A 439 44.85 -39.21 34.37
N GLY A 440 43.88 -39.72 33.60
CA GLY A 440 43.76 -41.15 33.30
C GLY A 440 42.99 -41.99 34.33
N ALA A 441 42.27 -41.39 35.28
CA ALA A 441 41.59 -42.11 36.36
C ALA A 441 40.06 -42.20 36.20
N ILE A 442 39.54 -42.35 34.98
CA ILE A 442 38.13 -42.73 34.76
C ILE A 442 38.08 -44.17 34.25
N LYS A 443 37.65 -45.08 35.12
CA LYS A 443 37.35 -46.48 34.79
C LYS A 443 35.98 -46.53 34.09
N ILE A 444 35.98 -46.90 32.81
CA ILE A 444 34.76 -47.00 31.97
C ILE A 444 34.21 -48.44 31.95
N ALA A 445 34.95 -49.41 32.47
CA ALA A 445 34.50 -50.77 32.69
C ALA A 445 34.34 -51.02 34.20
N PRO A 446 33.28 -51.72 34.66
CA PRO A 446 33.31 -52.37 35.97
C PRO A 446 34.51 -53.34 35.98
N ASP A 447 35.24 -53.42 37.09
CA ASP A 447 36.35 -54.35 37.22
C ASP A 447 35.81 -55.79 37.07
N ASP A 448 36.56 -56.72 36.47
CA ASP A 448 36.14 -58.12 36.29
C ASP A 448 35.73 -58.80 37.62
N ASP A 449 36.24 -58.29 38.75
CA ASP A 449 35.89 -58.70 40.11
C ASP A 449 34.44 -58.34 40.51
N ASP A 450 33.86 -57.28 39.92
CA ASP A 450 32.45 -56.88 40.13
C ASP A 450 31.50 -57.73 39.26
N ILE A 451 31.97 -58.20 38.09
CA ILE A 451 31.20 -59.11 37.21
C ILE A 451 31.21 -60.53 37.80
N ALA A 452 32.33 -60.98 38.39
CA ALA A 452 32.42 -62.28 39.05
C ALA A 452 31.59 -62.40 40.35
N ASN A 453 31.25 -61.27 40.97
CA ASN A 453 30.42 -61.20 42.18
C ASN A 453 28.94 -60.83 41.91
N ASP A 454 28.53 -60.68 40.64
CA ASP A 454 27.13 -60.48 40.30
C ASP A 454 26.34 -61.79 40.56
N HIS A 455 25.50 -61.75 41.59
CA HIS A 455 24.67 -62.88 42.03
C HIS A 455 23.78 -63.44 40.91
N ARG A 456 23.45 -62.62 39.90
CA ARG A 456 22.63 -63.02 38.75
C ARG A 456 23.35 -63.96 37.79
N ILE A 457 24.68 -63.92 37.74
CA ILE A 457 25.49 -64.78 36.87
C ILE A 457 25.68 -66.16 37.50
N LYS A 458 25.85 -66.23 38.83
CA LYS A 458 25.85 -67.50 39.58
C LYS A 458 24.56 -68.28 39.44
N ASP A 459 23.41 -67.60 39.50
CA ASP A 459 22.10 -68.25 39.36
C ASP A 459 21.93 -68.91 37.98
N VAL A 460 22.51 -68.34 36.91
CA VAL A 460 22.45 -68.91 35.55
C VAL A 460 23.35 -70.14 35.40
N GLU A 461 24.49 -70.13 36.07
CA GLU A 461 25.46 -71.24 36.02
C GLU A 461 24.99 -72.43 36.87
N ASP A 462 24.31 -72.18 37.98
CA ASP A 462 23.63 -73.21 38.78
C ASP A 462 22.45 -73.83 38.03
N VAL A 463 21.63 -73.03 37.34
CA VAL A 463 20.54 -73.54 36.48
C VAL A 463 21.07 -74.37 35.32
N LYS A 464 22.20 -73.97 34.72
CA LYS A 464 22.83 -74.74 33.64
C LYS A 464 23.37 -76.08 34.13
N ASN A 465 23.94 -76.14 35.33
CA ASN A 465 24.39 -77.39 35.94
C ASN A 465 23.22 -78.31 36.31
N GLU A 466 22.06 -77.77 36.72
CA GLU A 466 20.84 -78.57 36.92
C GLU A 466 20.31 -79.16 35.61
N ILE A 467 20.31 -78.39 34.52
CA ILE A 467 19.87 -78.86 33.20
C ILE A 467 20.79 -79.97 32.66
N ASP A 468 22.11 -79.79 32.74
CA ASP A 468 23.08 -80.82 32.31
C ASP A 468 22.97 -82.11 33.15
N HIS A 469 22.58 -81.99 34.43
CA HIS A 469 22.32 -83.16 35.27
C HIS A 469 20.99 -83.85 34.90
N MET A 470 19.97 -83.12 34.43
CA MET A 470 18.74 -83.72 33.92
C MET A 470 18.95 -84.42 32.57
N ASP A 471 19.71 -83.81 31.65
CA ASP A 471 20.00 -84.40 30.34
C ASP A 471 20.81 -85.70 30.45
N LYS A 472 21.76 -85.78 31.40
CA LYS A 472 22.45 -87.04 31.70
C LYS A 472 21.54 -88.13 32.24
N ARG A 473 20.53 -87.77 33.04
CA ARG A 473 19.53 -88.73 33.53
C ARG A 473 18.56 -89.17 32.45
N HIS A 474 18.24 -88.31 31.48
CA HIS A 474 17.44 -88.68 30.32
C HIS A 474 18.20 -89.58 29.35
N ALA A 475 19.48 -89.32 29.11
CA ALA A 475 20.33 -90.18 28.27
C ALA A 475 20.52 -91.60 28.84
N GLU A 476 20.43 -91.77 30.18
CA GLU A 476 20.48 -93.09 30.83
C GLU A 476 19.11 -93.82 30.87
N MET A 477 18.01 -93.17 30.47
CA MET A 477 16.67 -93.79 30.40
C MET A 477 16.25 -94.23 28.98
N ASP A 478 16.92 -93.78 27.92
CA ASP A 478 16.55 -94.07 26.51
C ASP A 478 17.26 -95.31 25.91
N ASP A 479 18.04 -96.06 26.69
CA ASP A 479 18.76 -97.28 26.24
C ASP A 479 18.01 -98.60 26.48
N SER A 480 16.70 -98.55 26.76
CA SER A 480 15.85 -99.75 26.85
C SER A 480 14.44 -99.50 26.33
N ASP A 481 14.22 -99.75 25.04
CA ASP A 481 13.21 -100.69 24.54
C ASP A 481 13.10 -100.60 23.00
N GLY A 482 13.22 -101.75 22.35
CA GLY A 482 13.18 -101.92 20.91
C GLY A 482 11.82 -102.38 20.37
N ASP A 483 11.75 -102.26 19.04
CA ASP A 483 11.00 -103.05 18.06
C ASP A 483 9.57 -102.65 17.62
N ASP A 484 9.53 -102.30 16.32
CA ASP A 484 8.60 -102.64 15.24
C ASP A 484 7.13 -102.19 15.24
N VAL A 485 6.73 -101.49 14.16
CA VAL A 485 5.76 -101.91 13.12
C VAL A 485 5.48 -100.74 12.13
N ALA A 486 5.53 -101.04 10.82
CA ALA A 486 5.24 -100.15 9.68
C ALA A 486 3.74 -100.19 9.26
N PRO A 487 3.28 -99.63 8.12
CA PRO A 487 3.54 -98.36 7.41
C PRO A 487 2.24 -97.57 7.12
N GLU A 488 2.30 -96.31 6.65
CA GLU A 488 1.36 -95.80 5.62
C GLU A 488 1.85 -94.51 4.95
N SER A 489 1.49 -94.36 3.68
CA SER A 489 1.76 -93.23 2.77
C SER A 489 0.39 -92.63 2.35
N PRO A 490 0.23 -91.61 1.48
CA PRO A 490 1.17 -90.67 0.85
C PRO A 490 0.63 -89.20 0.72
N LYS A 491 1.38 -88.37 -0.04
CA LYS A 491 0.94 -87.26 -0.95
C LYS A 491 0.83 -85.80 -0.45
N LYS A 492 1.77 -85.01 -1.00
CA LYS A 492 1.64 -83.70 -1.69
C LYS A 492 0.24 -83.08 -1.81
N GLY A 493 0.17 -81.78 -1.52
CA GLY A 493 -0.85 -80.85 -2.01
C GLY A 493 -0.37 -79.40 -1.87
N SER A 494 -0.02 -78.80 -3.00
CA SER A 494 0.02 -77.35 -3.23
C SER A 494 -1.39 -76.78 -3.26
N ASP A 495 -1.63 -75.57 -2.76
CA ASP A 495 -2.57 -74.67 -3.44
C ASP A 495 -2.42 -73.19 -3.09
N GLU A 496 -2.47 -72.39 -4.15
CA GLU A 496 -2.74 -70.96 -4.18
C GLU A 496 -4.21 -70.68 -3.82
N GLY A 497 -4.46 -69.60 -3.09
CA GLY A 497 -5.82 -69.11 -2.82
C GLY A 497 -5.97 -67.67 -3.30
N LYS A 498 -6.71 -67.48 -4.39
CA LYS A 498 -7.19 -66.20 -4.91
C LYS A 498 -8.71 -66.13 -4.69
N LYS A 499 -9.23 -64.92 -4.41
CA LYS A 499 -10.63 -64.44 -4.58
C LYS A 499 -11.68 -64.96 -3.58
N ASP A 500 -12.76 -64.27 -3.21
CA ASP A 500 -13.53 -63.12 -3.74
C ASP A 500 -14.26 -62.40 -2.57
N ASN A 501 -14.39 -61.06 -2.63
CA ASN A 501 -15.66 -60.29 -2.70
C ASN A 501 -15.43 -58.79 -2.52
#